data_AF-A0A3D4THB5-F1
#
_entry.id   AF-A0A3D4THB5-F1
#
_cell.length_a   1.000
_cell.length_b   1.000
_cell.length_c   1.000
_cell.angle_alpha   90.00
_cell.angle_beta   90.00
_cell.angle_gamma   90.00
#
_symmetry.space_group_name_H-M   'P 1'
#
loop_
_entity.id
_entity.type
_entity.pdbx_description
1 polymer ?
#
loop_
_entity_poly.entity_id
_entity_poly.type
_entity_poly.pdbx_seq_one_letter_code
_entity_poly.pdbx_strand_id
1 'polypeptide(L)'
;ISHGAGDGFKIAMNVIAMLIGFIALIAMIDWSLMRIGHIFDPNFNLSLNWIFGKLFYPIAWSMGVPASDVNNVATLLGQKLTINEFVAFQNLANKSVPIVTEKGLLIVSIAICGFANFSSVGMQIGGIGELAPTRRADLARLGLKALLCGTLASYLSASIAGILLS
;
A
#
# COMPACT_ATOMS: atom_id res chain seq x y z
N ILE A 1 -27.14 -20.52 -1.16
CA ILE A 1 -25.73 -20.80 -0.82
C ILE A 1 -24.93 -21.17 -2.07
N SER A 2 -25.31 -22.21 -2.84
CA SER A 2 -24.55 -22.68 -4.01
C SER A 2 -24.37 -21.66 -5.15
N HIS A 3 -25.40 -20.84 -5.44
CA HIS A 3 -25.27 -19.78 -6.46
C HIS A 3 -24.29 -18.67 -6.02
N GLY A 4 -24.43 -18.17 -4.78
CA GLY A 4 -23.51 -17.16 -4.24
C GLY A 4 -22.07 -17.67 -4.09
N ALA A 5 -21.87 -18.97 -3.82
CA ALA A 5 -20.55 -19.58 -3.82
C ALA A 5 -19.93 -19.64 -5.23
N GLY A 6 -20.73 -19.97 -6.26
CA GLY A 6 -20.29 -19.97 -7.66
C GLY A 6 -19.93 -18.57 -8.18
N ASP A 7 -20.78 -17.59 -7.92
CA ASP A 7 -20.53 -16.19 -8.30
C ASP A 7 -19.31 -15.63 -7.56
N GLY A 8 -19.19 -15.92 -6.27
CA GLY A 8 -18.02 -15.56 -5.47
C GLY A 8 -16.73 -16.16 -6.00
N PHE A 9 -16.75 -17.43 -6.41
CA PHE A 9 -15.58 -18.09 -7.02
C PHE A 9 -15.17 -17.41 -8.33
N LYS A 10 -16.13 -17.09 -9.22
CA LYS A 10 -15.84 -16.40 -10.47
C LYS A 10 -15.23 -15.02 -10.24
N ILE A 11 -15.78 -14.25 -9.30
CA ILE A 11 -15.25 -12.94 -8.91
C ILE A 11 -13.83 -13.10 -8.35
N ALA A 12 -13.61 -14.07 -7.46
CA ALA A 12 -12.30 -14.33 -6.85
C ALA A 12 -11.23 -14.68 -7.91
N MET A 13 -11.55 -15.53 -8.89
CA MET A 13 -10.63 -15.88 -9.97
C MET A 13 -10.24 -14.67 -10.82
N ASN A 14 -11.19 -13.79 -11.13
CA ASN A 14 -10.91 -12.56 -11.87
C ASN A 14 -10.04 -11.58 -11.06
N VAL A 15 -10.28 -11.48 -9.75
CA VAL A 15 -9.44 -10.67 -8.84
C VAL A 15 -8.01 -11.22 -8.80
N ILE A 16 -7.82 -12.53 -8.67
CA ILE A 16 -6.49 -13.17 -8.68
C ILE A 16 -5.75 -12.88 -9.98
N ALA A 17 -6.40 -13.04 -11.14
CA ALA A 17 -5.79 -12.77 -12.44
C ALA A 17 -5.36 -11.30 -12.57
N MET A 18 -6.21 -10.36 -12.17
CA MET A 18 -5.90 -8.92 -12.18
C MET A 18 -4.74 -8.58 -11.23
N LEU A 19 -4.71 -9.19 -10.04
CA LEU A 19 -3.63 -9.00 -9.06
C LEU A 19 -2.28 -9.47 -9.60
N ILE A 20 -2.21 -10.65 -10.21
CA ILE A 20 -0.98 -11.17 -10.81
C ILE A 20 -0.45 -10.18 -11.86
N GLY A 21 -1.33 -9.66 -12.73
CA GLY A 21 -0.96 -8.66 -13.73
C GLY A 21 -0.39 -7.38 -13.11
N PHE A 22 -1.05 -6.81 -12.09
CA PHE A 22 -0.58 -5.61 -11.41
C PHE A 22 0.75 -5.82 -10.66
N ILE A 23 0.90 -6.95 -9.96
CA ILE A 23 2.14 -7.29 -9.25
C ILE A 23 3.29 -7.49 -10.25
N ALA A 24 3.04 -8.14 -11.38
CA ALA A 24 4.04 -8.31 -12.44
C ALA A 24 4.46 -6.96 -13.04
N LEU A 25 3.51 -6.04 -13.27
CA LEU A 25 3.82 -4.68 -13.74
C LEU A 25 4.67 -3.90 -12.73
N ILE A 26 4.34 -3.98 -11.44
CA ILE A 26 5.12 -3.34 -10.37
C ILE A 26 6.53 -3.94 -10.31
N ALA A 27 6.66 -5.26 -10.38
CA ALA A 27 7.96 -5.93 -10.41
C ALA A 27 8.80 -5.53 -11.64
N MET A 28 8.17 -5.36 -12.80
CA MET A 28 8.83 -4.87 -14.02
C MET A 28 9.33 -3.43 -13.85
N ILE A 29 8.54 -2.57 -13.19
CA ILE A 29 8.95 -1.19 -12.86
C ILE A 29 10.13 -1.21 -11.89
N ASP A 30 10.05 -1.99 -10.80
CA ASP A 30 11.13 -2.11 -9.82
C ASP A 30 12.42 -2.64 -10.46
N TRP A 31 12.33 -3.62 -11.35
CA TRP A 31 13.49 -4.11 -12.10
C TRP A 31 14.11 -3.03 -13.00
N SER A 32 13.28 -2.22 -13.65
CA SER A 32 13.73 -1.12 -14.51
C SER A 32 14.39 -0.02 -13.67
N LEU A 33 13.79 0.34 -12.53
CA LEU A 33 14.33 1.31 -11.58
C LEU A 33 15.66 0.84 -11.01
N MET A 34 15.78 -0.43 -10.65
CA MET A 34 17.01 -1.02 -10.12
C MET A 34 18.16 -0.89 -11.13
N ARG A 35 17.90 -1.21 -12.42
CA ARG A 35 18.90 -1.01 -13.48
C ARG A 35 19.33 0.44 -13.61
N ILE A 36 18.38 1.37 -13.55
CA ILE A 36 18.69 2.81 -13.61
C ILE A 36 19.50 3.24 -12.39
N GLY A 37 19.14 2.77 -11.19
CA GLY A 37 19.87 3.05 -9.95
C GLY A 37 21.34 2.59 -10.02
N HIS A 38 21.56 1.38 -10.56
CA HIS A 38 22.90 0.81 -10.73
C HIS A 38 23.79 1.57 -11.72
N ILE A 39 23.23 2.39 -12.62
CA ILE A 39 24.02 3.28 -13.49
C ILE A 39 24.68 4.40 -12.65
N PHE A 40 24.02 4.86 -11.59
CA PHE A 40 24.54 5.91 -10.72
C PHE A 40 25.43 5.35 -9.60
N ASP A 41 24.99 4.27 -8.96
CA ASP A 41 25.76 3.55 -7.93
C ASP A 41 25.38 2.06 -7.96
N PRO A 42 26.33 1.14 -8.17
CA PRO A 42 26.08 -0.31 -8.17
C PRO A 42 25.43 -0.84 -6.88
N ASN A 43 25.57 -0.15 -5.76
CA ASN A 43 24.97 -0.55 -4.47
C ASN A 43 23.57 0.06 -4.25
N PHE A 44 23.11 0.94 -5.14
CA PHE A 44 21.85 1.65 -4.98
C PHE A 44 20.67 0.87 -5.58
N ASN A 45 19.99 0.10 -4.74
CA ASN A 45 18.80 -0.66 -5.10
C ASN A 45 17.55 0.24 -5.11
N LEU A 46 17.40 1.01 -6.19
CA LEU A 46 16.22 1.84 -6.41
C LEU A 46 14.99 0.97 -6.68
N SER A 47 13.93 1.20 -5.91
CA SER A 47 12.62 0.58 -6.08
C SER A 47 11.51 1.59 -5.84
N LEU A 48 10.29 1.29 -6.29
CA LEU A 48 9.10 2.08 -5.95
C LEU A 48 8.95 2.20 -4.44
N ASN A 49 9.21 1.11 -3.70
CA ASN A 49 9.16 1.15 -2.25
C ASN A 49 10.12 2.20 -1.66
N TRP A 50 11.36 2.25 -2.14
CA TRP A 50 12.32 3.25 -1.70
C TRP A 50 11.86 4.68 -2.02
N ILE A 51 11.36 4.90 -3.25
CA ILE A 51 10.86 6.21 -3.69
C ILE A 51 9.70 6.67 -2.81
N PHE A 52 8.68 5.83 -2.64
CA PHE A 52 7.51 6.16 -1.82
C PHE A 52 7.86 6.23 -0.34
N GLY A 53 8.83 5.45 0.15
CA GLY A 53 9.34 5.57 1.51
C GLY A 53 9.96 6.95 1.78
N LYS A 54 10.69 7.51 0.82
CA LYS A 54 11.19 8.89 0.92
C LYS A 54 10.07 9.92 0.78
N LEU A 55 9.15 9.71 -0.16
CA LEU A 55 8.01 10.60 -0.38
C LEU A 55 7.09 10.69 0.85
N PHE A 56 6.93 9.58 1.58
CA PHE A 56 6.09 9.51 2.77
C PHE A 56 6.77 9.91 4.06
N TYR A 57 8.07 10.22 4.04
CA TYR A 57 8.76 10.79 5.21
C TYR A 57 8.06 12.02 5.80
N PRO A 58 7.75 13.08 5.02
CA PRO A 58 7.03 14.24 5.54
C PRO A 58 5.61 13.89 6.02
N ILE A 59 4.96 12.91 5.40
CA ILE A 59 3.63 12.47 5.83
C ILE A 59 3.71 11.77 7.18
N ALA A 60 4.63 10.82 7.36
CA ALA A 60 4.86 10.14 8.64
C ALA A 60 5.18 11.16 9.75
N TRP A 61 6.03 12.15 9.48
CA TRP A 61 6.31 13.22 10.42
C TRP A 61 5.06 14.04 10.78
N SER A 62 4.25 14.42 9.79
CA SER A 62 3.00 15.18 10.01
C SER A 62 1.94 14.43 10.82
N MET A 63 1.96 13.08 10.81
CA MET A 63 1.07 12.26 11.65
C MET A 63 1.49 12.23 13.13
N GLY A 64 2.59 12.90 13.50
CA GLY A 64 3.09 12.98 14.88
C GLY A 64 3.97 11.80 15.29
N VAL A 65 4.57 11.09 14.34
CA VAL A 65 5.51 9.99 14.60
C VAL A 65 6.80 10.54 15.25
N PRO A 66 7.29 9.94 16.34
CA PRO A 66 8.57 10.33 16.96
C PRO A 66 9.73 10.24 15.98
N ALA A 67 10.67 11.20 16.05
CA ALA A 67 11.76 11.37 15.09
C ALA A 67 12.58 10.09 14.83
N SER A 68 12.76 9.24 15.85
CA SER A 68 13.47 7.97 15.77
C SER A 68 12.81 6.95 14.83
N ASP A 69 11.49 7.04 14.65
CA ASP A 69 10.69 6.07 13.90
C ASP A 69 10.22 6.58 12.53
N VAL A 70 10.29 7.90 12.27
CA VAL A 70 9.72 8.51 11.05
C VAL A 70 10.17 7.81 9.77
N ASN A 71 11.46 7.49 9.66
CA ASN A 71 12.02 6.83 8.48
C ASN A 71 11.45 5.43 8.27
N ASN A 72 11.36 4.65 9.36
CA ASN A 72 10.87 3.27 9.33
C ASN A 72 9.36 3.23 9.11
N VAL A 73 8.60 4.14 9.74
CA VAL A 73 7.17 4.33 9.44
C VAL A 73 6.98 4.67 7.97
N ALA A 74 7.70 5.66 7.45
CA ALA A 74 7.57 6.06 6.05
C ALA A 74 7.89 4.90 5.08
N THR A 75 8.88 4.08 5.40
CA THR A 75 9.20 2.86 4.66
C THR A 75 8.02 1.87 4.65
N LEU A 76 7.39 1.63 5.79
CA LEU A 76 6.19 0.78 5.91
C LEU A 76 4.98 1.36 5.15
N LEU A 77 4.78 2.68 5.16
CA LEU A 77 3.75 3.35 4.34
C LEU A 77 4.00 3.16 2.84
N GLY A 78 5.27 3.24 2.44
CA GLY A 78 5.70 2.94 1.08
C GLY A 78 5.40 1.48 0.73
N GLN A 79 5.72 0.53 1.62
CA GLN A 79 5.51 -0.90 1.39
C GLN A 79 4.02 -1.21 1.24
N LYS A 80 3.19 -0.60 2.09
CA LYS A 80 1.73 -0.68 1.99
C LYS A 80 1.26 -0.25 0.61
N LEU A 81 1.66 0.93 0.13
CA LEU A 81 1.18 1.48 -1.13
C LEU A 81 1.64 0.66 -2.34
N THR A 82 2.92 0.28 -2.37
CA THR A 82 3.55 -0.35 -3.54
C THR A 82 3.35 -1.85 -3.61
N ILE A 83 3.33 -2.53 -2.45
CA ILE A 83 3.19 -3.98 -2.37
C ILE A 83 1.79 -4.33 -1.87
N ASN A 84 1.58 -4.21 -0.55
CA ASN A 84 0.30 -4.33 0.15
C ASN A 84 0.52 -4.20 1.68
N GLU A 85 -0.58 -4.07 2.41
CA GLU A 85 -0.63 -4.01 3.87
C GLU A 85 -0.13 -5.28 4.55
N PHE A 86 -0.36 -6.48 3.99
CA PHE A 86 0.09 -7.73 4.61
C PHE A 86 1.62 -7.80 4.72
N VAL A 87 2.33 -7.41 3.66
CA VAL A 87 3.80 -7.35 3.66
C VAL A 87 4.32 -6.28 4.62
N ALA A 88 3.66 -5.12 4.68
CA ALA A 88 4.01 -4.09 5.65
C ALA A 88 3.82 -4.59 7.09
N PHE A 89 2.69 -5.23 7.41
CA PHE A 89 2.45 -5.84 8.72
C PHE A 89 3.46 -6.94 9.04
N GLN A 90 3.81 -7.79 8.07
CA GLN A 90 4.81 -8.84 8.25
C GLN A 90 6.18 -8.24 8.59
N ASN A 91 6.62 -7.20 7.88
CA ASN A 91 7.90 -6.54 8.13
C ASN A 91 7.93 -5.78 9.47
N LEU A 92 6.79 -5.22 9.89
CA LEU A 92 6.61 -4.64 11.21
C LEU A 92 6.69 -5.71 12.32
N ALA A 93 5.94 -6.82 12.16
CA ALA A 93 5.86 -7.89 13.15
C ALA A 93 7.19 -8.64 13.33
N ASN A 94 7.88 -8.93 12.23
CA ASN A 94 9.19 -9.59 12.25
C ASN A 94 10.35 -8.62 12.57
N LYS A 95 10.05 -7.33 12.81
CA LYS A 95 11.02 -6.27 13.10
C LYS A 95 12.07 -6.09 12.01
N SER A 96 11.77 -6.48 10.76
CA SER A 96 12.60 -6.17 9.59
C SER A 96 12.62 -4.66 9.32
N VAL A 97 11.55 -3.96 9.68
CA VAL A 97 11.49 -2.50 9.77
C VAL A 97 11.10 -2.13 11.20
N PRO A 98 12.06 -1.96 12.11
CA PRO A 98 11.80 -1.85 13.54
C PRO A 98 11.20 -0.48 13.90
N ILE A 99 10.26 -0.47 14.82
CA ILE A 99 9.68 0.75 15.41
C ILE A 99 9.96 0.70 16.91
N VAL A 100 10.63 1.73 17.44
CA VAL A 100 11.18 1.71 18.81
C VAL A 100 10.27 2.40 19.82
N THR A 101 9.42 3.34 19.40
CA THR A 101 8.49 4.02 20.30
C THR A 101 7.10 3.39 20.25
N GLU A 102 6.43 3.35 21.41
CA GLU A 102 5.04 2.89 21.52
C GLU A 102 4.10 3.75 20.66
N LYS A 103 4.31 5.08 20.68
CA LYS A 103 3.56 6.02 19.85
C LYS A 103 3.76 5.75 18.35
N GLY A 104 5.00 5.55 17.91
CA GLY A 104 5.30 5.19 16.53
C GLY A 104 4.61 3.89 16.12
N LEU A 105 4.62 2.88 17.01
CA LEU A 105 3.99 1.57 16.78
C LEU A 105 2.48 1.70 16.64
N LEU A 106 1.82 2.48 17.50
CA LEU A 106 0.38 2.76 17.41
C LEU A 106 0.03 3.44 16.08
N ILE A 107 0.72 4.54 15.76
CA ILE A 107 0.44 5.34 14.56
C ILE A 107 0.61 4.48 13.31
N VAL A 108 1.73 3.76 13.18
CA VAL A 108 1.98 2.95 11.97
C VAL A 108 0.99 1.80 11.83
N SER A 109 0.63 1.14 12.94
CA SER A 109 -0.34 0.04 12.93
C SER A 109 -1.69 0.48 12.37
N ILE A 110 -2.14 1.68 12.74
CA ILE A 110 -3.38 2.25 12.21
C ILE A 110 -3.20 2.75 10.78
N ALA A 111 -2.07 3.40 10.47
CA ALA A 111 -1.81 3.96 9.15
C ALA A 111 -1.71 2.88 8.06
N ILE A 112 -1.16 1.71 8.38
CA ILE A 112 -1.07 0.58 7.45
C ILE A 112 -2.30 -0.33 7.48
N CYS A 113 -3.18 -0.21 8.47
CA CYS A 113 -4.45 -0.92 8.53
C CYS A 113 -5.44 -0.39 7.48
N GLY A 114 -5.36 -0.95 6.27
CA GLY A 114 -6.32 -0.70 5.21
C GLY A 114 -5.80 -1.14 3.84
N PHE A 115 -6.70 -1.57 2.97
CA PHE A 115 -6.40 -2.08 1.64
C PHE A 115 -6.08 -0.98 0.61
N ALA A 116 -5.65 0.21 1.01
CA ALA A 116 -5.33 1.29 0.07
C ALA A 116 -3.91 1.08 -0.52
N ASN A 117 -3.84 0.35 -1.64
CA ASN A 117 -2.61 0.07 -2.39
C ASN A 117 -2.90 -0.05 -3.91
N PHE A 118 -1.87 -0.08 -4.76
CA PHE A 118 -2.06 -0.18 -6.22
C PHE A 118 -2.80 -1.46 -6.64
N SER A 119 -2.50 -2.58 -5.99
CA SER A 119 -3.14 -3.87 -6.23
C SER A 119 -4.66 -3.81 -5.99
N SER A 120 -5.11 -3.07 -4.98
CA SER A 120 -6.53 -2.87 -4.65
C SER A 120 -7.29 -2.03 -5.67
N VAL A 121 -6.61 -1.21 -6.47
CA VAL A 121 -7.24 -0.57 -7.63
C VAL A 121 -7.59 -1.64 -8.67
N GLY A 122 -6.67 -2.57 -8.93
CA GLY A 122 -6.91 -3.73 -9.78
C GLY A 122 -8.04 -4.62 -9.26
N MET A 123 -8.08 -4.88 -7.95
CA MET A 123 -9.17 -5.66 -7.31
C MET A 123 -10.54 -5.00 -7.48
N GLN A 124 -10.64 -3.68 -7.35
CA GLN A 124 -11.90 -2.95 -7.53
C GLN A 124 -12.36 -2.97 -8.99
N ILE A 125 -11.44 -2.75 -9.94
CA ILE A 125 -11.76 -2.80 -11.38
C ILE A 125 -12.19 -4.22 -11.79
N GLY A 126 -11.50 -5.25 -11.30
CA GLY A 126 -11.85 -6.65 -11.57
C GLY A 126 -13.14 -7.07 -10.89
N GLY A 127 -13.23 -6.90 -9.57
CA GLY A 127 -14.37 -7.37 -8.78
C GLY A 127 -15.66 -6.60 -9.06
N ILE A 128 -15.65 -5.27 -8.92
CA ILE A 128 -16.84 -4.45 -9.17
C ILE A 128 -17.13 -4.39 -10.67
N GLY A 129 -16.11 -4.43 -11.53
CA GLY A 129 -16.29 -4.47 -12.98
C GLY A 129 -16.89 -5.77 -13.50
N GLU A 130 -16.78 -6.89 -12.78
CA GLU A 130 -17.54 -8.12 -13.10
C GLU A 130 -19.01 -8.00 -12.71
N LEU A 131 -19.30 -7.34 -11.58
CA LEU A 131 -20.67 -7.08 -11.12
C LEU A 131 -21.38 -6.01 -11.96
N ALA A 132 -20.63 -5.01 -12.45
CA ALA A 132 -21.12 -3.90 -13.25
C ALA A 132 -20.21 -3.63 -14.46
N PRO A 133 -20.28 -4.45 -15.54
CA PRO A 133 -19.39 -4.36 -16.69
C PRO A 133 -19.38 -3.00 -17.39
N THR A 134 -20.53 -2.32 -17.44
CA THR A 134 -20.67 -0.98 -18.05
C THR A 134 -19.95 0.12 -17.26
N ARG A 135 -19.53 -0.13 -16.02
CA ARG A 135 -18.87 0.85 -15.14
C ARG A 135 -17.35 0.66 -15.02
N ARG A 136 -16.76 -0.30 -15.74
CA ARG A 136 -15.30 -0.56 -15.71
C ARG A 136 -14.46 0.68 -16.00
N ALA A 137 -14.89 1.50 -16.96
CA ALA A 137 -14.21 2.74 -17.32
C ALA A 137 -14.24 3.77 -16.17
N ASP A 138 -15.37 3.91 -15.47
CA ASP A 138 -15.49 4.78 -14.31
C ASP A 138 -14.60 4.31 -13.17
N LEU A 139 -14.58 2.99 -12.90
CA LEU A 139 -13.73 2.38 -11.88
C LEU A 139 -12.24 2.62 -12.16
N ALA A 140 -11.81 2.43 -13.41
CA ALA A 140 -10.44 2.70 -13.82
C ALA A 140 -10.08 4.19 -13.66
N ARG A 141 -10.99 5.08 -14.07
CA ARG A 141 -10.80 6.55 -13.97
C ARG A 141 -10.74 7.04 -12.53
N LEU A 142 -11.54 6.47 -11.63
CA LEU A 142 -11.62 6.87 -10.22
C LEU A 142 -10.62 6.11 -9.33
N GLY A 143 -10.05 5.00 -9.80
CA GLY A 143 -9.23 4.10 -8.99
C GLY A 143 -8.11 4.79 -8.22
N LEU A 144 -7.31 5.64 -8.88
CA LEU A 144 -6.22 6.37 -8.21
C LEU A 144 -6.74 7.43 -7.23
N LYS A 145 -7.90 8.05 -7.50
CA LYS A 145 -8.53 8.98 -6.57
C LYS A 145 -9.06 8.24 -5.34
N ALA A 146 -9.70 7.10 -5.54
CA ALA A 146 -10.18 6.23 -4.46
C ALA A 146 -9.02 5.72 -3.59
N LEU A 147 -7.91 5.34 -4.23
CA LEU A 147 -6.67 4.98 -3.54
C LEU A 147 -6.17 6.12 -2.64
N LEU A 148 -6.05 7.33 -3.19
CA LEU A 148 -5.59 8.49 -2.42
C LEU A 148 -6.53 8.79 -1.25
N CYS A 149 -7.85 8.81 -1.48
CA CYS A 149 -8.84 9.03 -0.42
C CYS A 149 -8.77 7.96 0.67
N GLY A 150 -8.65 6.68 0.30
CA GLY A 150 -8.51 5.58 1.26
C GLY A 150 -7.23 5.69 2.08
N THR A 151 -6.11 6.05 1.45
CA THR A 151 -4.84 6.29 2.14
C THR A 151 -4.95 7.45 3.13
N LEU A 152 -5.50 8.59 2.71
CA LEU A 152 -5.69 9.76 3.58
C LEU A 152 -6.64 9.47 4.75
N ALA A 153 -7.68 8.65 4.55
CA ALA A 153 -8.58 8.24 5.61
C ALA A 153 -7.85 7.42 6.69
N SER A 154 -7.00 6.45 6.30
CA SER A 154 -6.15 5.72 7.26
C SER A 154 -5.19 6.66 8.00
N TYR A 155 -4.61 7.64 7.30
CA TYR A 155 -3.64 8.58 7.91
C TYR A 155 -4.29 9.56 8.87
N LEU A 156 -5.51 10.00 8.57
CA LEU A 156 -6.31 10.80 9.49
C LEU A 156 -6.58 10.02 10.79
N SER A 157 -7.04 8.77 10.68
CA SER A 157 -7.26 7.89 11.85
C SER A 157 -5.98 7.67 12.66
N ALA A 158 -4.85 7.45 11.98
CA ALA A 158 -3.55 7.29 12.62
C ALA A 158 -3.09 8.56 13.34
N SER A 159 -3.32 9.72 12.73
CA SER A 159 -3.00 11.03 13.33
C SER A 159 -3.84 11.28 14.59
N ILE A 160 -5.15 10.97 14.53
CA ILE A 160 -6.04 11.07 15.69
C ILE A 160 -5.56 10.17 16.82
N ALA A 161 -5.20 8.92 16.53
CA ALA A 161 -4.66 8.01 17.53
C ALA A 161 -3.32 8.50 18.11
N GLY A 162 -2.45 9.07 17.28
CA GLY A 162 -1.20 9.69 17.72
C GLY A 162 -1.40 10.93 18.61
N ILE A 163 -2.51 11.67 18.44
CA ILE A 163 -2.90 12.78 19.32
C ILE A 163 -3.43 12.24 20.66
N LEU A 164 -4.18 11.14 20.66
CA LEU A 164 -4.75 10.57 21.89
C LEU A 164 -3.71 9.89 22.80
N LEU A 165 -2.61 9.38 22.22
CA LEU A 165 -1.50 8.76 22.93
C LEU A 165 -0.32 9.74 23.15
N SER A 166 -0.61 11.04 23.28
CA SER A 166 0.39 12.08 23.50
C SER A 166 0.85 12.19 24.95
#